data_AF-A0AAN7LS30-F1
#
_entry.id   AF-A0AAN7LS30-F1
#
_cell.length_a   1.000
_cell.length_b   1.000
_cell.length_c   1.000
_cell.angle_alpha   90.00
_cell.angle_beta   90.00
_cell.angle_gamma   90.00
#
_symmetry.space_group_name_H-M   'P 1'
#
loop_
_entity.id
_entity.type
_entity.pdbx_description
1 polymer ?
#
loop_
_entity_poly.entity_id
_entity_poly.type
_entity_poly.pdbx_seq_one_letter_code
_entity_poly.pdbx_strand_id
1 'polypeptide(L)'
;MYQMPSKMNPKKASTGPQVENVEEEEKETDEMSVLELPELVLECILERLPPSGLFNMASVSSSLRKRCVNDYLWERHMKQKWGRVIGPAAHREWKRFIAARRDCGVPKQGKQKGIMKLLNILPFSWFKSKPDNIEKLRISQCADSIMSWYLALETGKFRFPAQVYNREYGHVGFMLSCYDAQLSYDSQTDTFQARYPPHGRGEVTVESGVTWDRLRGLPVDTSPHDLHVSDCFSNLQPGDHIEIQWRRNKDFPYGWWYGIVGHLDSCDGSEIHCHCIDSEKVIIEFNQYAPGSRWRHTMVDRRNHREEGNEEDGFYGGIRKLHSQAEIDTWKRLWPSQVLE
;
A
#
# COMPACT_ATOMS: atom_id res chain seq x y z
N MET A 1 72.93 -13.17 44.80
CA MET A 1 72.88 -13.34 46.27
C MET A 1 73.07 -11.97 46.90
N TYR A 2 72.31 -11.68 47.95
CA TYR A 2 72.30 -10.47 48.80
C TYR A 2 73.49 -9.49 48.74
N GLN A 3 73.20 -8.20 48.54
CA GLN A 3 73.68 -7.16 49.46
C GLN A 3 72.91 -5.82 49.36
N MET A 4 72.38 -5.41 50.50
CA MET A 4 72.05 -4.05 50.96
C MET A 4 72.17 -4.16 52.50
N PRO A 5 72.73 -3.18 53.23
CA PRO A 5 71.94 -1.98 53.50
C PRO A 5 72.68 -0.63 53.75
N SER A 6 71.93 0.45 53.57
CA SER A 6 71.81 1.66 54.42
C SER A 6 73.03 2.51 54.83
N LYS A 7 72.92 3.83 54.57
CA LYS A 7 73.24 4.91 55.53
C LYS A 7 72.50 6.22 55.17
N MET A 8 72.24 7.07 56.17
CA MET A 8 71.34 8.23 56.10
C MET A 8 72.01 9.58 55.75
N ASN A 9 71.16 10.55 55.39
CA ASN A 9 71.44 11.93 54.92
C ASN A 9 72.26 12.83 55.89
N PRO A 10 72.69 14.01 55.39
CA PRO A 10 72.12 15.24 55.97
C PRO A 10 71.52 16.23 54.94
N LYS A 11 70.71 17.16 55.46
CA LYS A 11 69.87 18.11 54.73
C LYS A 11 70.66 19.30 54.17
N LYS A 12 70.22 19.83 53.02
CA LYS A 12 70.25 21.28 52.72
C LYS A 12 68.89 21.70 52.15
N ALA A 13 68.32 22.76 52.71
CA ALA A 13 67.10 23.38 52.20
C ALA A 13 67.43 24.46 51.18
N SER A 14 66.60 24.60 50.15
CA SER A 14 66.44 25.83 49.37
C SER A 14 64.99 25.91 48.90
N THR A 15 64.45 27.11 48.88
CA THR A 15 63.01 27.37 48.93
C THR A 15 62.41 27.75 47.58
N GLY A 16 61.21 27.23 47.29
CA GLY A 16 60.20 27.86 46.44
C GLY A 16 60.09 27.39 44.98
N PRO A 17 58.96 27.66 44.31
CA PRO A 17 57.62 27.96 44.84
C PRO A 17 56.69 26.73 44.80
N GLN A 18 55.61 26.74 45.59
CA GLN A 18 54.46 25.86 45.33
C GLN A 18 53.91 26.16 43.94
N VAL A 19 53.86 25.16 43.08
CA VAL A 19 52.79 25.06 42.10
C VAL A 19 51.76 24.15 42.75
N GLU A 20 50.64 24.71 43.18
CA GLU A 20 49.46 23.90 43.42
C GLU A 20 49.08 23.29 42.07
N ASN A 21 49.40 22.00 41.90
CA ASN A 21 48.62 21.17 41.01
C ASN A 21 47.22 21.14 41.64
N VAL A 22 46.39 22.10 41.24
CA VAL A 22 44.96 21.87 41.17
C VAL A 22 44.83 20.67 40.24
N GLU A 23 44.62 19.51 40.83
CA GLU A 23 43.97 18.42 40.12
C GLU A 23 42.62 19.00 39.71
N GLU A 24 42.57 19.52 38.49
CA GLU A 24 41.31 19.69 37.79
C GLU A 24 40.74 18.28 37.71
N GLU A 25 39.88 17.94 38.68
CA GLU A 25 38.86 16.93 38.51
C GLU A 25 38.03 17.38 37.32
N GLU A 26 38.53 17.07 36.12
CA GLU A 26 37.71 16.82 34.96
C GLU A 26 36.70 15.78 35.41
N LYS A 27 35.56 16.27 35.89
CA LYS A 27 34.32 15.52 35.85
C LYS A 27 34.11 15.23 34.39
N GLU A 28 34.61 14.06 33.97
CA GLU A 28 34.13 13.39 32.78
C GLU A 28 32.61 13.47 32.88
N THR A 29 32.04 14.35 32.07
CA THR A 29 30.62 14.32 31.79
C THR A 29 30.44 13.00 31.09
N ASP A 30 30.05 11.99 31.85
CA ASP A 30 29.75 10.63 31.39
C ASP A 30 28.74 10.77 30.24
N GLU A 31 29.26 10.83 29.01
CA GLU A 31 28.51 11.11 27.79
C GLU A 31 27.74 9.83 27.42
N MET A 32 26.71 9.57 28.23
CA MET A 32 25.92 8.34 28.20
C MET A 32 25.52 8.02 26.77
N SER A 33 26.12 6.95 26.25
CA SER A 33 25.94 6.56 24.86
C SER A 33 24.49 6.16 24.64
N VAL A 34 23.94 6.49 23.47
CA VAL A 34 22.62 5.98 23.05
C VAL A 34 22.59 4.43 23.05
N LEU A 35 23.76 3.77 22.98
CA LEU A 35 23.90 2.31 23.07
C LEU A 35 23.94 1.76 24.51
N GLU A 36 24.14 2.62 25.51
CA GLU A 36 24.18 2.28 26.94
C GLU A 36 22.81 2.47 27.62
N LEU A 37 21.85 3.06 26.90
CA LEU A 37 20.45 3.13 27.33
C LEU A 37 19.87 1.72 27.57
N PRO A 38 19.00 1.54 28.59
CA PRO A 38 18.28 0.29 28.79
C PRO A 38 17.48 -0.14 27.55
N GLU A 39 17.42 -1.44 27.29
CA GLU A 39 16.88 -2.02 26.04
C GLU A 39 15.53 -1.41 25.64
N LEU A 40 14.57 -1.40 26.57
CA LEU A 40 13.22 -0.88 26.37
C LEU A 40 13.19 0.63 26.06
N VAL A 41 14.12 1.41 26.61
CA VAL A 41 14.22 2.86 26.34
C VAL A 41 14.69 3.08 24.91
N LEU A 42 15.71 2.33 24.48
CA LEU A 42 16.22 2.40 23.11
C LEU A 42 15.18 1.90 22.10
N GLU A 43 14.43 0.84 22.40
CA GLU A 43 13.30 0.38 21.56
C GLU A 43 12.19 1.44 21.47
N CYS A 44 11.77 2.04 22.59
CA CYS A 44 10.79 3.14 22.59
C CYS A 44 11.24 4.37 21.79
N ILE A 45 12.55 4.66 21.72
CA ILE A 45 13.10 5.71 20.86
C ILE A 45 13.00 5.30 19.39
N LEU A 46 13.45 4.10 19.04
CA LEU A 46 13.41 3.59 17.65
C LEU A 46 11.97 3.50 17.13
N GLU A 47 11.02 3.03 17.94
CA GLU A 47 9.59 3.02 17.61
C GLU A 47 9.01 4.41 17.32
N ARG A 48 9.62 5.50 17.79
CA ARG A 48 9.11 6.87 17.55
C ARG A 48 9.70 7.51 16.30
N LEU A 49 10.72 6.92 15.70
CA LEU A 49 11.35 7.47 14.50
C LEU A 49 10.45 7.31 13.27
N PRO A 50 10.54 8.23 12.28
CA PRO A 50 10.02 7.99 10.94
C PRO A 50 10.91 6.98 10.20
N PRO A 51 10.44 6.41 9.06
CA PRO A 51 11.23 5.49 8.23
C PRO A 51 12.64 6.00 7.88
N SER A 52 12.79 7.29 7.56
CA SER A 52 14.09 7.92 7.29
C SER A 52 14.99 7.96 8.54
N GLY A 53 14.43 8.16 9.73
CA GLY A 53 15.13 8.07 11.00
C GLY A 53 15.65 6.65 11.27
N LEU A 54 14.83 5.63 11.02
CA LEU A 54 15.24 4.23 11.11
C LEU A 54 16.39 3.90 10.12
N PHE A 55 16.36 4.42 8.90
CA PHE A 55 17.46 4.26 7.94
C PHE A 55 18.76 4.90 8.40
N ASN A 56 18.68 6.12 8.94
CA ASN A 56 19.81 6.84 9.48
C ASN A 56 20.41 6.11 10.69
N MET A 57 19.60 5.71 11.66
CA MET A 57 20.07 4.94 12.83
C MET A 57 20.69 3.59 12.45
N ALA A 58 20.14 2.91 11.43
CA ALA A 58 20.72 1.68 10.89
C ALA A 58 22.12 1.85 10.25
N SER A 59 22.54 3.09 9.98
CA SER A 59 23.88 3.39 9.46
C SER A 59 24.93 3.56 10.56
N VAL A 60 24.52 4.03 11.76
CA VAL A 60 25.41 4.47 12.85
C VAL A 60 26.25 3.33 13.44
N SER A 61 25.63 2.20 13.79
CA SER A 61 26.34 1.05 14.36
C SER A 61 25.75 -0.29 13.92
N SER A 62 26.51 -1.37 14.07
CA SER A 62 26.05 -2.73 13.78
C SER A 62 24.93 -3.20 14.74
N SER A 63 24.92 -2.71 15.98
CA SER A 63 23.85 -2.97 16.96
C SER A 63 22.56 -2.28 16.53
N LEU A 64 22.60 -0.96 16.28
CA LEU A 64 21.43 -0.20 15.82
C LEU A 64 20.90 -0.73 14.49
N ARG A 65 21.80 -1.16 13.58
CA ARG A 65 21.39 -1.80 12.32
C ARG A 65 20.55 -3.05 12.52
N LYS A 66 20.89 -3.92 13.46
CA LYS A 66 20.10 -5.13 13.76
C LYS A 66 18.71 -4.80 14.31
N ARG A 67 18.61 -3.73 15.11
CA ARG A 67 17.34 -3.27 15.70
C ARG A 67 16.45 -2.60 14.67
N CYS A 68 16.98 -1.63 13.93
CA CYS A 68 16.21 -0.80 12.97
C CYS A 68 15.64 -1.57 11.76
N VAL A 69 16.09 -2.81 11.51
CA VAL A 69 15.52 -3.69 10.46
C VAL A 69 14.45 -4.66 11.00
N ASN A 70 14.15 -4.63 12.31
CA ASN A 70 13.19 -5.55 12.90
C ASN A 70 11.75 -5.14 12.54
N ASP A 71 10.94 -6.09 12.10
CA ASP A 71 9.68 -5.84 11.42
C ASP A 71 8.62 -5.16 12.29
N TYR A 72 8.65 -5.33 13.63
CA TYR A 72 7.70 -4.66 14.53
C TYR A 72 7.76 -3.12 14.42
N LEU A 73 8.94 -2.54 14.15
CA LEU A 73 9.11 -1.12 13.88
C LEU A 73 8.41 -0.69 12.59
N TRP A 74 8.39 -1.59 11.59
CA TRP A 74 7.86 -1.35 10.25
C TRP A 74 6.38 -1.67 10.12
N GLU A 75 5.83 -2.59 10.91
CA GLU A 75 4.40 -2.92 10.96
C GLU A 75 3.53 -1.68 11.14
N ARG A 76 3.91 -0.81 12.08
CA ARG A 76 3.17 0.42 12.37
C ARG A 76 3.20 1.39 11.19
N HIS A 77 4.36 1.62 10.58
CA HIS A 77 4.49 2.49 9.41
C HIS A 77 3.77 1.93 8.19
N MET A 78 3.86 0.62 7.97
CA MET A 78 3.14 -0.09 6.91
C MET A 78 1.63 0.09 7.07
N LYS A 79 1.09 -0.17 8.27
CA LYS A 79 -0.34 -0.02 8.56
C LYS A 79 -0.82 1.43 8.44
N GLN A 80 -0.02 2.39 8.89
CA GLN A 80 -0.38 3.83 8.86
C GLN A 80 -0.42 4.40 7.45
N LYS A 81 0.60 4.16 6.62
CA LYS A 81 0.67 4.73 5.26
C LYS A 81 -0.06 3.86 4.24
N TRP A 82 0.21 2.56 4.23
CA TRP A 82 -0.21 1.66 3.15
C TRP A 82 -1.50 0.89 3.45
N GLY A 83 -1.87 0.73 4.72
CA GLY A 83 -2.95 -0.17 5.17
C GLY A 83 -4.37 0.14 4.65
N ARG A 84 -4.60 1.29 3.99
CA ARG A 84 -5.86 1.58 3.28
C ARG A 84 -5.92 1.02 1.85
N VAL A 85 -4.76 0.71 1.26
CA VAL A 85 -4.62 0.34 -0.15
C VAL A 85 -3.99 -1.06 -0.34
N ILE A 86 -3.10 -1.49 0.55
CA ILE A 86 -2.57 -2.87 0.49
C ILE A 86 -3.51 -3.85 1.19
N GLY A 87 -3.95 -4.87 0.45
CA GLY A 87 -4.79 -5.96 0.96
C GLY A 87 -4.13 -7.34 0.83
N PRO A 88 -4.86 -8.43 1.13
CA PRO A 88 -4.37 -9.81 0.99
C PRO A 88 -3.81 -10.13 -0.41
N ALA A 89 -4.43 -9.58 -1.46
CA ALA A 89 -3.96 -9.72 -2.83
C ALA A 89 -2.58 -9.10 -3.06
N ALA A 90 -2.33 -7.89 -2.54
CA ALA A 90 -1.03 -7.22 -2.61
C ALA A 90 0.05 -8.00 -1.85
N HIS A 91 -0.30 -8.58 -0.69
CA HIS A 91 0.62 -9.43 0.09
C HIS A 91 1.01 -10.72 -0.65
N ARG A 92 0.08 -11.38 -1.35
CA ARG A 92 0.42 -12.54 -2.18
C ARG A 92 1.27 -12.17 -3.39
N GLU A 93 0.99 -11.03 -4.02
CA GLU A 93 1.80 -10.54 -5.14
C GLU A 93 3.23 -10.20 -4.69
N TRP A 94 3.38 -9.63 -3.49
CA TRP A 94 4.70 -9.43 -2.87
C TRP A 94 5.48 -10.74 -2.71
N LYS A 95 4.82 -11.80 -2.19
CA LYS A 95 5.44 -13.12 -2.06
C LYS A 95 5.87 -13.72 -3.41
N ARG A 96 5.07 -13.56 -4.46
CA ARG A 96 5.44 -13.97 -5.84
C ARG A 96 6.65 -13.19 -6.36
N PHE A 97 6.62 -11.86 -6.21
CA PHE A 97 7.71 -10.97 -6.62
C PHE A 97 9.05 -11.32 -5.95
N ILE A 98 9.01 -11.68 -4.66
CA ILE A 98 10.19 -12.12 -3.91
C ILE A 98 10.64 -13.52 -4.31
N ALA A 99 9.73 -14.47 -4.54
CA ALA A 99 10.07 -15.80 -5.05
C ALA A 99 10.80 -15.72 -6.41
N ALA A 100 10.22 -15.00 -7.38
CA ALA A 100 10.82 -14.81 -8.70
C ALA A 100 12.23 -14.19 -8.63
N ARG A 101 12.48 -13.26 -7.71
CA ARG A 101 13.81 -12.67 -7.49
C ARG A 101 14.82 -13.65 -6.89
N ARG A 102 14.39 -14.62 -6.07
CA ARG A 102 15.24 -15.69 -5.56
C ARG A 102 15.60 -16.69 -6.66
N ASP A 103 14.65 -17.03 -7.52
CA ASP A 103 14.83 -18.01 -8.61
C ASP A 103 15.74 -17.48 -9.73
N CYS A 104 15.69 -16.18 -10.04
CA CYS A 104 16.69 -15.51 -10.89
C CYS A 104 18.10 -15.45 -10.26
N GLY A 105 18.27 -15.87 -9.00
CA GLY A 105 19.43 -15.66 -8.16
C GLY A 105 20.46 -16.80 -8.10
N VAL A 106 20.43 -17.79 -9.01
CA VAL A 106 21.46 -18.87 -9.04
C VAL A 106 21.98 -19.18 -10.44
N PRO A 107 22.91 -18.38 -11.00
CA PRO A 107 23.96 -18.92 -11.84
C PRO A 107 24.94 -19.67 -10.93
N LYS A 108 24.94 -21.01 -10.98
CA LYS A 108 26.04 -21.80 -10.41
C LYS A 108 27.36 -21.24 -10.94
N GLN A 109 28.37 -21.04 -10.08
CA GLN A 109 29.70 -20.54 -10.48
C GLN A 109 30.46 -21.54 -11.35
N GLY A 110 30.03 -21.69 -12.60
CA GLY A 110 30.83 -22.24 -13.69
C GLY A 110 31.82 -21.16 -14.16
N LYS A 111 33.11 -21.45 -14.04
CA LYS A 111 34.19 -20.54 -14.49
C LYS A 111 34.08 -20.25 -16.00
N GLN A 112 33.54 -19.10 -16.40
CA GLN A 112 33.86 -18.51 -17.70
C GLN A 112 34.10 -17.00 -17.62
N LYS A 113 35.23 -16.58 -18.21
CA LYS A 113 35.56 -15.18 -18.49
C LYS A 113 34.86 -14.81 -19.81
N GLY A 114 34.07 -13.75 -19.86
CA GLY A 114 33.40 -13.38 -21.11
C GLY A 114 32.48 -12.15 -21.01
N ILE A 115 33.07 -11.00 -21.33
CA ILE A 115 32.46 -9.77 -21.89
C ILE A 115 30.93 -9.80 -22.11
N MET A 116 30.18 -8.98 -21.36
CA MET A 116 28.97 -8.31 -21.85
C MET A 116 28.95 -6.86 -21.34
N LYS A 117 29.08 -5.90 -22.26
CA LYS A 117 28.83 -4.46 -22.12
C LYS A 117 27.67 -4.08 -23.06
N LEU A 118 27.11 -2.87 -22.87
CA LEU A 118 26.11 -2.15 -23.71
C LEU A 118 24.64 -2.46 -23.32
N LEU A 119 23.72 -1.51 -23.09
CA LEU A 119 23.71 -0.01 -23.02
C LEU A 119 22.84 0.45 -21.80
N ASN A 120 22.94 1.63 -21.15
CA ASN A 120 23.03 3.06 -21.55
C ASN A 120 21.72 3.63 -22.18
N ILE A 121 21.15 4.81 -21.85
CA ILE A 121 21.47 5.94 -20.92
C ILE A 121 20.16 6.66 -20.49
N LEU A 122 20.04 7.26 -19.29
CA LEU A 122 19.41 8.60 -19.09
C LEU A 122 19.87 9.26 -17.75
N PRO A 123 19.91 10.61 -17.62
CA PRO A 123 20.55 11.26 -16.48
C PRO A 123 19.56 11.86 -15.46
N PHE A 124 19.70 11.49 -14.18
CA PHE A 124 19.25 12.32 -13.06
C PHE A 124 20.40 12.48 -12.06
N SER A 125 21.01 13.67 -12.05
CA SER A 125 21.82 14.09 -10.92
C SER A 125 20.91 14.48 -9.77
N TRP A 126 20.98 13.76 -8.65
CA TRP A 126 21.03 14.37 -7.32
C TRP A 126 21.55 13.36 -6.27
N PHE A 127 22.22 13.92 -5.26
CA PHE A 127 22.84 13.26 -4.09
C PHE A 127 23.90 12.16 -4.34
N LYS A 128 25.15 12.61 -4.53
CA LYS A 128 26.34 11.79 -4.33
C LYS A 128 26.58 11.47 -2.85
N SER A 129 26.07 10.33 -2.39
CA SER A 129 26.69 9.54 -1.32
C SER A 129 26.32 8.06 -1.52
N LYS A 130 27.16 7.31 -2.24
CA LYS A 130 26.91 5.93 -2.74
C LYS A 130 26.08 5.05 -1.77
N PRO A 131 24.79 4.78 -2.06
CA PRO A 131 23.98 3.82 -1.31
C PRO A 131 23.77 2.49 -2.07
N ASP A 132 23.95 2.45 -3.40
CA ASP A 132 23.53 1.34 -4.28
C ASP A 132 24.02 -0.05 -3.85
N ASN A 133 25.26 -0.17 -3.38
CA ASN A 133 25.79 -1.45 -2.90
C ASN A 133 25.16 -1.88 -1.57
N ILE A 134 24.77 -0.93 -0.71
CA ILE A 134 24.11 -1.21 0.56
C ILE A 134 22.64 -1.57 0.30
N GLU A 135 21.96 -0.86 -0.61
CA GLU A 135 20.57 -1.15 -0.96
C GLU A 135 20.41 -2.53 -1.62
N LYS A 136 21.30 -2.88 -2.57
CA LYS A 136 21.35 -4.24 -3.16
C LYS A 136 21.61 -5.33 -2.13
N LEU A 137 22.49 -5.09 -1.15
CA LEU A 137 22.82 -6.08 -0.12
C LEU A 137 21.70 -6.23 0.93
N ARG A 138 20.98 -5.15 1.26
CA ARG A 138 19.82 -5.18 2.18
C ARG A 138 18.66 -6.00 1.60
N ILE A 139 18.32 -5.79 0.32
CA ILE A 139 17.22 -6.50 -0.34
C ILE A 139 17.53 -7.99 -0.52
N SER A 140 18.80 -8.37 -0.74
CA SER A 140 19.17 -9.79 -0.94
C SER A 140 19.20 -10.62 0.35
N GLN A 141 19.52 -10.02 1.50
CA GLN A 141 19.62 -10.73 2.78
C GLN A 141 18.30 -10.78 3.57
N CYS A 142 17.36 -9.86 3.31
CA CYS A 142 16.13 -9.72 4.08
C CYS A 142 14.89 -9.66 3.18
N ALA A 143 14.84 -10.53 2.16
CA ALA A 143 13.92 -10.41 1.04
C ALA A 143 12.42 -10.56 1.40
N ASP A 144 12.08 -11.22 2.50
CA ASP A 144 10.69 -11.43 2.95
C ASP A 144 10.52 -10.84 4.36
N SER A 145 10.61 -9.52 4.43
CA SER A 145 10.40 -8.70 5.64
C SER A 145 9.51 -7.51 5.32
N ILE A 146 8.84 -6.98 6.34
CA ILE A 146 7.97 -5.81 6.25
C ILE A 146 8.80 -4.56 5.90
N MET A 147 10.03 -4.42 6.43
CA MET A 147 10.95 -3.36 5.98
C MET A 147 11.20 -3.42 4.45
N SER A 148 11.54 -4.60 3.92
CA SER A 148 11.83 -4.76 2.49
C SER A 148 10.60 -4.51 1.62
N TRP A 149 9.41 -4.88 2.10
CA TRP A 149 8.15 -4.59 1.40
C TRP A 149 7.84 -3.08 1.41
N TYR A 150 7.97 -2.43 2.57
CA TYR A 150 7.78 -0.98 2.73
C TYR A 150 8.70 -0.20 1.78
N LEU A 151 9.98 -0.55 1.74
CA LEU A 151 10.95 0.03 0.81
C LEU A 151 10.58 -0.16 -0.65
N ALA A 152 10.11 -1.35 -1.03
CA ALA A 152 9.76 -1.64 -2.42
C ALA A 152 8.53 -0.86 -2.88
N LEU A 153 7.61 -0.54 -1.96
CA LEU A 153 6.48 0.36 -2.18
C LEU A 153 6.95 1.83 -2.31
N GLU A 154 7.69 2.37 -1.32
CA GLU A 154 8.18 3.76 -1.33
C GLU A 154 9.04 4.13 -2.55
N THR A 155 9.79 3.17 -3.08
CA THR A 155 10.68 3.34 -4.24
C THR A 155 10.01 3.04 -5.58
N GLY A 156 8.73 2.67 -5.60
CA GLY A 156 8.02 2.25 -6.82
C GLY A 156 8.58 0.98 -7.47
N LYS A 157 9.49 0.26 -6.81
CA LYS A 157 10.16 -0.95 -7.32
C LYS A 157 9.24 -2.17 -7.34
N PHE A 158 8.15 -2.15 -6.58
CA PHE A 158 7.12 -3.17 -6.54
C PHE A 158 5.78 -2.59 -7.02
N ARG A 159 5.15 -3.26 -8.00
CA ARG A 159 3.78 -2.98 -8.43
C ARG A 159 2.83 -3.93 -7.71
N PHE A 160 1.66 -3.42 -7.31
CA PHE A 160 0.70 -4.20 -6.54
C PHE A 160 -0.75 -4.00 -7.01
N PRO A 161 -1.60 -5.02 -6.88
CA PRO A 161 -3.01 -4.93 -7.20
C PRO A 161 -3.78 -4.12 -6.15
N ALA A 162 -4.58 -3.17 -6.61
CA ALA A 162 -5.56 -2.41 -5.84
C ALA A 162 -6.67 -1.93 -6.79
N GLN A 163 -7.62 -1.11 -6.32
CA GLN A 163 -8.62 -0.49 -7.20
C GLN A 163 -8.54 1.03 -7.19
N VAL A 164 -8.86 1.63 -8.34
CA VAL A 164 -8.93 3.07 -8.57
C VAL A 164 -10.38 3.49 -8.76
N TYR A 165 -10.86 4.40 -7.93
CA TYR A 165 -12.14 5.09 -8.14
C TYR A 165 -12.05 6.01 -9.36
N ASN A 166 -13.00 5.87 -10.27
CA ASN A 166 -13.17 6.77 -11.40
C ASN A 166 -13.78 8.08 -10.92
N ARG A 167 -13.16 9.21 -11.29
CA ARG A 167 -13.48 10.52 -10.74
C ARG A 167 -13.41 11.65 -11.77
N GLU A 168 -13.81 11.33 -13.00
CA GLU A 168 -13.86 12.22 -14.17
C GLU A 168 -12.49 12.53 -14.82
N TYR A 169 -12.36 12.10 -16.08
CA TYR A 169 -11.56 12.78 -17.11
C TYR A 169 -12.43 12.93 -18.36
N GLY A 170 -13.48 13.75 -18.28
CA GLY A 170 -14.41 14.04 -19.39
C GLY A 170 -15.40 12.93 -19.77
N HIS A 171 -15.27 11.71 -19.24
CA HIS A 171 -16.19 10.60 -19.51
C HIS A 171 -17.28 10.45 -18.45
N VAL A 172 -18.23 11.36 -18.53
CA VAL A 172 -19.39 11.54 -17.62
C VAL A 172 -20.20 10.24 -17.40
N GLY A 173 -20.32 9.38 -18.41
CA GLY A 173 -21.11 8.14 -18.34
C GLY A 173 -20.60 7.05 -17.38
N PHE A 174 -19.36 7.14 -16.88
CA PHE A 174 -18.74 6.10 -16.03
C PHE A 174 -18.47 6.56 -14.59
N MET A 175 -19.24 7.51 -14.08
CA MET A 175 -19.11 7.95 -12.69
C MET A 175 -19.58 6.91 -11.68
N LEU A 176 -19.09 7.04 -10.45
CA LEU A 176 -19.32 6.09 -9.36
C LEU A 176 -18.92 4.64 -9.70
N SER A 177 -17.87 4.50 -10.52
CA SER A 177 -17.23 3.22 -10.83
C SER A 177 -15.84 3.09 -10.21
N CYS A 178 -15.36 1.85 -10.06
CA CYS A 178 -14.05 1.50 -9.54
C CYS A 178 -13.45 0.34 -10.34
N TYR A 179 -12.17 0.43 -10.71
CA TYR A 179 -11.49 -0.55 -11.58
C TYR A 179 -10.23 -1.11 -10.92
N ASP A 180 -10.00 -2.40 -11.13
CA ASP A 180 -8.74 -3.07 -10.78
C ASP A 180 -7.56 -2.47 -11.57
N ALA A 181 -6.46 -2.19 -10.87
CA ALA A 181 -5.23 -1.71 -11.48
C ALA A 181 -3.98 -2.26 -10.78
N GLN A 182 -2.89 -2.36 -11.52
CA GLN A 182 -1.55 -2.54 -10.97
C GLN A 182 -0.95 -1.16 -10.68
N LEU A 183 -0.78 -0.84 -9.40
CA LEU A 183 -0.31 0.46 -8.95
C LEU A 183 1.21 0.46 -8.76
N SER A 184 1.84 1.58 -9.10
CA SER A 184 3.24 1.90 -8.80
C SER A 184 3.28 3.28 -8.16
N TYR A 185 3.82 3.40 -6.95
CA TYR A 185 3.93 4.68 -6.25
C TYR A 185 5.15 5.49 -6.73
N ASP A 186 5.01 6.81 -6.77
CA ASP A 186 6.07 7.78 -6.97
C ASP A 186 6.19 8.71 -5.76
N SER A 187 7.30 8.57 -5.02
CA SER A 187 7.62 9.39 -3.85
C SER A 187 7.99 10.84 -4.16
N GLN A 188 8.25 11.21 -5.42
CA GLN A 188 8.54 12.61 -5.80
C GLN A 188 7.27 13.45 -5.89
N THR A 189 6.17 12.85 -6.35
CA THR A 189 4.88 13.53 -6.54
C THR A 189 3.84 13.19 -5.48
N ASP A 190 4.09 12.16 -4.64
CA ASP A 190 3.11 11.54 -3.73
C ASP A 190 1.85 11.03 -4.48
N THR A 191 2.07 10.49 -5.68
CA THR A 191 1.02 9.94 -6.54
C THR A 191 1.36 8.54 -7.05
N PHE A 192 0.44 7.96 -7.82
CA PHE A 192 0.56 6.63 -8.40
C PHE A 192 0.45 6.66 -9.91
N GLN A 193 1.22 5.75 -10.54
CA GLN A 193 0.95 5.24 -11.86
C GLN A 193 0.01 4.02 -11.73
N ALA A 194 -1.20 4.11 -12.27
CA ALA A 194 -2.14 3.02 -12.35
C ALA A 194 -2.09 2.38 -13.74
N ARG A 195 -1.83 1.07 -13.80
CA ARG A 195 -1.83 0.28 -15.03
C ARG A 195 -3.05 -0.63 -15.04
N TYR A 196 -4.00 -0.36 -15.91
CA TYR A 196 -5.23 -1.13 -16.03
C TYR A 196 -5.02 -2.43 -16.85
N PRO A 197 -5.83 -3.47 -16.63
CA PRO A 197 -5.88 -4.62 -17.52
C PRO A 197 -6.19 -4.21 -18.97
N PRO A 198 -5.61 -4.87 -19.98
CA PRO A 198 -5.94 -4.59 -21.38
C PRO A 198 -7.37 -5.06 -21.71
N HIS A 199 -8.02 -4.35 -22.63
CA HIS A 199 -9.34 -4.69 -23.15
C HIS A 199 -9.18 -5.53 -24.42
N GLY A 200 -9.41 -6.85 -24.36
CA GLY A 200 -9.17 -7.77 -25.48
C GLY A 200 -7.73 -7.71 -26.01
N ARG A 201 -7.56 -7.28 -27.27
CA ARG A 201 -6.24 -7.03 -27.91
C ARG A 201 -5.77 -5.57 -27.83
N GLY A 202 -6.47 -4.72 -27.08
CA GLY A 202 -6.16 -3.31 -26.92
C GLY A 202 -4.84 -3.05 -26.19
N GLU A 203 -4.33 -1.83 -26.35
CA GLU A 203 -3.14 -1.39 -25.62
C GLU A 203 -3.44 -1.25 -24.12
N VAL A 204 -2.41 -1.46 -23.30
CA VAL A 204 -2.49 -1.31 -21.85
C VAL A 204 -2.64 0.17 -21.50
N THR A 205 -3.80 0.55 -20.97
CA THR A 205 -4.02 1.91 -20.47
C THR A 205 -3.22 2.17 -19.19
N VAL A 206 -2.48 3.28 -19.17
CA VAL A 206 -1.71 3.73 -18.01
C VAL A 206 -2.11 5.16 -17.66
N GLU A 207 -2.58 5.35 -16.44
CA GLU A 207 -2.91 6.65 -15.86
C GLU A 207 -1.80 7.07 -14.89
N SER A 208 -1.41 8.35 -14.91
CA SER A 208 -0.40 8.94 -14.03
C SER A 208 -1.04 10.01 -13.13
N GLY A 209 -0.46 10.25 -11.96
CA GLY A 209 -0.97 11.27 -11.03
C GLY A 209 -2.19 10.80 -10.23
N VAL A 210 -2.44 9.49 -10.12
CA VAL A 210 -3.55 8.98 -9.31
C VAL A 210 -3.25 9.25 -7.84
N THR A 211 -4.17 9.90 -7.13
CA THR A 211 -4.02 10.35 -5.75
C THR A 211 -4.53 9.33 -4.74
N TRP A 212 -4.01 9.37 -3.50
CA TRP A 212 -4.36 8.44 -2.42
C TRP A 212 -5.87 8.34 -2.11
N ASP A 213 -6.63 9.43 -2.30
CA ASP A 213 -8.06 9.48 -2.03
C ASP A 213 -8.91 8.78 -3.11
N ARG A 214 -8.33 8.53 -4.29
CA ARG A 214 -8.93 7.71 -5.36
C ARG A 214 -8.60 6.22 -5.24
N LEU A 215 -7.87 5.80 -4.22
CA LEU A 215 -7.43 4.41 -4.07
C LEU A 215 -8.15 3.67 -2.95
N ARG A 216 -8.39 2.38 -3.18
CA ARG A 216 -8.74 1.40 -2.14
C ARG A 216 -8.04 0.06 -2.38
N GLY A 217 -7.88 -0.73 -1.31
CA GLY A 217 -7.55 -2.14 -1.46
C GLY A 217 -8.66 -2.90 -2.19
N LEU A 218 -8.31 -4.04 -2.79
CA LEU A 218 -9.28 -4.95 -3.41
C LEU A 218 -10.30 -5.44 -2.35
N PRO A 219 -11.61 -5.18 -2.52
CA PRO A 219 -12.63 -5.62 -1.57
C PRO A 219 -12.94 -7.11 -1.70
N VAL A 220 -12.74 -7.69 -2.88
CA VAL A 220 -12.94 -9.10 -3.18
C VAL A 220 -11.72 -9.68 -3.87
N ASP A 221 -11.53 -10.99 -3.71
CA ASP A 221 -10.39 -11.73 -4.26
C ASP A 221 -10.75 -12.48 -5.55
N THR A 222 -11.34 -11.75 -6.48
CA THR A 222 -11.87 -12.26 -7.76
C THR A 222 -11.08 -11.59 -8.89
N SER A 223 -10.74 -12.33 -9.95
CA SER A 223 -10.14 -11.75 -11.15
C SER A 223 -11.10 -10.70 -11.74
N PRO A 224 -10.62 -9.57 -12.29
CA PRO A 224 -11.49 -8.61 -12.95
C PRO A 224 -12.16 -9.17 -14.22
N HIS A 225 -11.79 -10.36 -14.70
CA HIS A 225 -12.48 -11.04 -15.81
C HIS A 225 -13.50 -12.09 -15.35
N ASP A 226 -13.52 -12.43 -14.06
CA ASP A 226 -14.36 -13.50 -13.51
C ASP A 226 -15.63 -12.91 -12.89
N LEU A 227 -16.74 -13.63 -13.05
CA LEU A 227 -18.01 -13.27 -12.43
C LEU A 227 -17.91 -13.45 -10.90
N HIS A 228 -18.23 -12.42 -10.14
CA HIS A 228 -18.24 -12.48 -8.68
C HIS A 228 -19.45 -13.29 -8.17
N VAL A 229 -19.18 -14.35 -7.41
CA VAL A 229 -20.22 -15.17 -6.78
C VAL A 229 -20.84 -14.37 -5.63
N SER A 230 -22.08 -13.94 -5.84
CA SER A 230 -22.80 -13.04 -4.95
C SER A 230 -23.49 -13.82 -3.83
N ASP A 231 -23.17 -13.52 -2.57
CA ASP A 231 -23.73 -14.16 -1.38
C ASP A 231 -24.92 -13.39 -0.76
N CYS A 232 -25.10 -12.12 -1.15
CA CYS A 232 -26.05 -11.20 -0.53
C CYS A 232 -27.49 -11.25 -1.08
N PHE A 233 -27.75 -11.92 -2.22
CA PHE A 233 -29.06 -11.86 -2.90
C PHE A 233 -30.26 -12.20 -2.02
N SER A 234 -30.12 -13.15 -1.09
CA SER A 234 -31.21 -13.52 -0.16
C SER A 234 -31.55 -12.42 0.87
N ASN A 235 -30.66 -11.45 1.08
CA ASN A 235 -30.80 -10.40 2.10
C ASN A 235 -30.85 -8.96 1.54
N LEU A 236 -30.85 -8.79 0.21
CA LEU A 236 -31.04 -7.49 -0.43
C LEU A 236 -32.46 -6.95 -0.20
N GLN A 237 -32.55 -5.75 0.36
CA GLN A 237 -33.76 -5.00 0.68
C GLN A 237 -33.65 -3.57 0.12
N PRO A 238 -34.77 -2.91 -0.23
CA PRO A 238 -34.75 -1.51 -0.65
C PRO A 238 -34.00 -0.60 0.32
N GLY A 239 -33.20 0.32 -0.22
CA GLY A 239 -32.29 1.18 0.54
C GLY A 239 -30.90 0.59 0.80
N ASP A 240 -30.67 -0.70 0.56
CA ASP A 240 -29.33 -1.29 0.67
C ASP A 240 -28.35 -0.68 -0.33
N HIS A 241 -27.16 -0.33 0.15
CA HIS A 241 -26.05 0.10 -0.69
C HIS A 241 -25.29 -1.12 -1.24
N ILE A 242 -25.04 -1.13 -2.55
CA ILE A 242 -24.39 -2.25 -3.25
C ILE A 242 -23.29 -1.76 -4.20
N GLU A 243 -22.41 -2.67 -4.60
CA GLU A 243 -21.67 -2.54 -5.85
C GLU A 243 -22.00 -3.73 -6.76
N ILE A 244 -22.22 -3.44 -8.04
CA ILE A 244 -22.47 -4.44 -9.09
C ILE A 244 -21.33 -4.42 -10.10
N GLN A 245 -20.89 -5.59 -10.53
CA GLN A 245 -19.98 -5.72 -11.66
C GLN A 245 -20.68 -5.26 -12.95
N TRP A 246 -20.01 -4.46 -13.77
CA TRP A 246 -20.47 -4.19 -15.13
C TRP A 246 -19.29 -4.20 -16.11
N ARG A 247 -19.54 -4.65 -17.34
CA ARG A 247 -18.59 -4.53 -18.46
C ARG A 247 -19.32 -4.25 -19.76
N ARG A 248 -18.66 -3.53 -20.66
CA ARG A 248 -19.22 -3.18 -21.97
C ARG A 248 -19.48 -4.42 -22.84
N ASN A 249 -18.52 -5.34 -22.88
CA ASN A 249 -18.63 -6.62 -23.57
C ASN A 249 -17.66 -7.65 -22.99
N LYS A 250 -17.65 -8.86 -23.54
CA LYS A 250 -16.91 -10.01 -22.98
C LYS A 250 -15.39 -9.92 -23.09
N ASP A 251 -14.86 -9.04 -23.93
CA ASP A 251 -13.41 -8.75 -24.02
C ASP A 251 -12.94 -7.74 -22.96
N PHE A 252 -13.87 -7.08 -22.26
CA PHE A 252 -13.56 -6.12 -21.20
C PHE A 252 -13.54 -6.82 -19.83
N PRO A 253 -12.65 -6.43 -18.90
CA PRO A 253 -12.82 -6.72 -17.49
C PRO A 253 -14.08 -6.04 -16.94
N TYR A 254 -14.65 -6.61 -15.89
CA TYR A 254 -15.60 -5.94 -15.03
C TYR A 254 -14.92 -4.80 -14.26
N GLY A 255 -15.57 -3.66 -14.20
CA GLY A 255 -15.43 -2.71 -13.08
C GLY A 255 -16.58 -2.88 -12.10
N TRP A 256 -16.55 -2.12 -11.01
CA TRP A 256 -17.58 -2.11 -9.97
C TRP A 256 -18.32 -0.77 -9.97
N TRP A 257 -19.65 -0.79 -10.11
CA TRP A 257 -20.50 0.39 -10.07
C TRP A 257 -21.29 0.42 -8.76
N TYR A 258 -21.26 1.55 -8.08
CA TYR A 258 -22.10 1.79 -6.90
C TYR A 258 -23.57 1.96 -7.30
N GLY A 259 -24.46 1.33 -6.55
CA GLY A 259 -25.91 1.47 -6.68
C GLY A 259 -26.62 1.36 -5.34
N ILE A 260 -27.93 1.55 -5.38
CA ILE A 260 -28.83 1.38 -4.24
C ILE A 260 -29.93 0.40 -4.66
N VAL A 261 -30.35 -0.52 -3.79
CA VAL A 261 -31.50 -1.38 -4.08
C VAL A 261 -32.77 -0.52 -4.05
N GLY A 262 -33.51 -0.49 -5.16
CA GLY A 262 -34.77 0.23 -5.31
C GLY A 262 -35.99 -0.59 -4.87
N HIS A 263 -37.14 0.07 -4.85
CA HIS A 263 -38.43 -0.62 -4.77
C HIS A 263 -38.85 -1.17 -6.15
N LEU A 264 -39.75 -2.15 -6.17
CA LEU A 264 -40.41 -2.61 -7.40
C LEU A 264 -41.45 -1.58 -7.85
N ASP A 265 -41.71 -1.46 -9.15
CA ASP A 265 -42.73 -0.56 -9.72
C ASP A 265 -44.14 -0.78 -9.15
N SER A 266 -44.42 -2.00 -8.64
CA SER A 266 -45.69 -2.37 -7.99
C SER A 266 -45.72 -2.12 -6.47
N CYS A 267 -44.68 -1.50 -5.91
CA CYS A 267 -44.55 -1.20 -4.48
C CYS A 267 -44.63 0.31 -4.26
N ASP A 268 -45.41 0.72 -3.26
CA ASP A 268 -45.65 2.13 -2.92
C ASP A 268 -44.55 2.75 -2.03
N GLY A 269 -43.53 1.98 -1.66
CA GLY A 269 -42.47 2.40 -0.73
C GLY A 269 -42.87 2.35 0.75
N SER A 270 -44.05 1.83 1.09
CA SER A 270 -44.53 1.71 2.48
C SER A 270 -43.64 0.79 3.32
N GLU A 271 -43.07 1.32 4.41
CA GLU A 271 -42.28 0.53 5.39
C GLU A 271 -43.06 -0.67 5.97
N ILE A 272 -44.40 -0.59 6.01
CA ILE A 272 -45.28 -1.60 6.62
C ILE A 272 -45.76 -2.65 5.59
N HIS A 273 -45.78 -2.30 4.30
CA HIS A 273 -46.39 -3.13 3.24
C HIS A 273 -45.41 -3.48 2.10
N CYS A 274 -44.12 -3.24 2.29
CA CYS A 274 -43.08 -3.55 1.30
C CYS A 274 -42.77 -5.05 1.23
N HIS A 275 -43.23 -5.71 0.17
CA HIS A 275 -42.92 -7.12 -0.14
C HIS A 275 -41.79 -7.30 -1.17
N CYS A 276 -40.93 -6.29 -1.37
CA CYS A 276 -39.84 -6.36 -2.35
C CYS A 276 -38.76 -7.40 -2.00
N ILE A 277 -38.66 -7.82 -0.73
CA ILE A 277 -37.73 -8.89 -0.31
C ILE A 277 -38.18 -10.28 -0.80
N ASP A 278 -39.49 -10.53 -0.84
CA ASP A 278 -40.09 -11.82 -1.21
C ASP A 278 -40.07 -12.06 -2.73
N SER A 279 -39.90 -10.98 -3.50
CA SER A 279 -39.81 -11.00 -4.96
C SER A 279 -38.54 -11.66 -5.48
N GLU A 280 -38.70 -12.41 -6.58
CA GLU A 280 -37.59 -12.93 -7.38
C GLU A 280 -36.83 -11.83 -8.12
N LYS A 281 -37.38 -10.62 -8.22
CA LYS A 281 -36.78 -9.48 -8.92
C LYS A 281 -36.28 -8.44 -7.93
N VAL A 282 -35.07 -7.95 -8.15
CA VAL A 282 -34.46 -6.83 -7.41
C VAL A 282 -34.23 -5.67 -8.39
N ILE A 283 -34.69 -4.48 -8.03
CA ILE A 283 -34.35 -3.25 -8.76
C ILE A 283 -33.06 -2.68 -8.18
N ILE A 284 -32.15 -2.25 -9.04
CA ILE A 284 -30.93 -1.53 -8.67
C ILE A 284 -31.01 -0.15 -9.30
N GLU A 285 -30.91 0.88 -8.47
CA GLU A 285 -30.94 2.27 -8.85
C GLU A 285 -29.54 2.88 -8.88
N PHE A 286 -29.27 3.60 -9.97
CA PHE A 286 -28.08 4.39 -10.21
C PHE A 286 -28.48 5.86 -10.20
N ASN A 287 -28.71 6.38 -8.99
CA ASN A 287 -29.34 7.68 -8.76
C ASN A 287 -28.51 8.89 -9.24
N GLN A 288 -27.29 8.67 -9.78
CA GLN A 288 -26.47 9.66 -10.48
C GLN A 288 -26.99 10.04 -11.88
N TYR A 289 -27.72 9.15 -12.56
CA TYR A 289 -28.33 9.43 -13.87
C TYR A 289 -29.73 10.05 -13.70
N ALA A 290 -30.25 10.74 -14.71
CA ALA A 290 -31.57 11.38 -14.67
C ALA A 290 -32.70 10.34 -14.63
N PRO A 291 -33.89 10.67 -14.10
CA PRO A 291 -35.02 9.75 -14.03
C PRO A 291 -35.48 9.16 -15.36
N GLY A 292 -35.24 9.84 -16.49
CA GLY A 292 -35.55 9.35 -17.84
C GLY A 292 -34.41 8.59 -18.53
N SER A 293 -33.24 8.46 -17.90
CA SER A 293 -32.08 7.81 -18.49
C SER A 293 -32.23 6.28 -18.43
N ARG A 294 -31.93 5.57 -19.52
CA ARG A 294 -31.95 4.09 -19.55
C ARG A 294 -30.97 3.44 -18.57
N TRP A 295 -29.98 4.23 -18.11
CA TRP A 295 -28.98 3.82 -17.12
C TRP A 295 -29.44 4.04 -15.67
N ARG A 296 -30.61 4.66 -15.43
CA ARG A 296 -31.09 5.03 -14.10
C ARG A 296 -31.38 3.82 -13.21
N HIS A 297 -31.85 2.72 -13.78
CA HIS A 297 -32.11 1.49 -13.05
C HIS A 297 -31.88 0.25 -13.91
N THR A 298 -31.62 -0.87 -13.27
CA THR A 298 -31.64 -2.20 -13.88
C THR A 298 -32.39 -3.19 -12.99
N MET A 299 -32.82 -4.31 -13.56
CA MET A 299 -33.56 -5.37 -12.87
C MET A 299 -32.72 -6.65 -12.94
N VAL A 300 -32.54 -7.33 -11.80
CA VAL A 300 -31.77 -8.58 -11.69
C VAL A 300 -32.59 -9.68 -11.00
N ASP A 301 -32.32 -10.95 -11.34
CA ASP A 301 -32.97 -12.13 -10.73
C ASP A 301 -32.27 -12.52 -9.41
N ARG A 302 -33.03 -12.51 -8.30
CA ARG A 302 -32.56 -12.84 -6.95
C ARG A 302 -32.14 -14.31 -6.78
N ARG A 303 -32.78 -15.24 -7.52
CA ARG A 303 -32.67 -16.69 -7.29
C ARG A 303 -31.66 -17.35 -8.20
N ASN A 304 -31.54 -16.88 -9.44
CA ASN A 304 -30.78 -17.52 -10.50
C ASN A 304 -29.74 -16.59 -11.15
N HIS A 305 -29.37 -15.48 -10.50
CA HIS A 305 -28.52 -14.42 -11.05
C HIS A 305 -27.32 -14.95 -11.82
N ARG A 306 -27.10 -14.41 -13.02
CA ARG A 306 -25.94 -14.70 -13.88
C ARG A 306 -25.39 -13.38 -14.41
N GLU A 307 -24.40 -13.47 -15.29
CA GLU A 307 -24.15 -12.35 -16.19
C GLU A 307 -25.38 -12.15 -17.09
N GLU A 308 -26.01 -10.97 -16.99
CA GLU A 308 -27.20 -10.58 -17.75
C GLU A 308 -26.94 -9.26 -18.49
N GLY A 309 -27.49 -9.12 -19.71
CA GLY A 309 -27.28 -7.94 -20.54
C GLY A 309 -26.94 -8.26 -22.00
N ASN A 310 -26.46 -7.25 -22.72
CA ASN A 310 -26.25 -7.28 -24.17
C ASN A 310 -25.14 -6.29 -24.60
N GLU A 311 -24.76 -6.24 -25.88
CA GLU A 311 -23.70 -5.32 -26.36
C GLU A 311 -24.11 -3.83 -26.40
N GLU A 312 -25.41 -3.52 -26.34
CA GLU A 312 -25.94 -2.14 -26.35
C GLU A 312 -25.95 -1.52 -24.95
N ASP A 313 -26.33 -2.29 -23.92
CA ASP A 313 -26.45 -1.87 -22.51
C ASP A 313 -25.30 -2.38 -21.63
N GLY A 314 -24.39 -3.18 -22.20
CA GLY A 314 -23.37 -3.92 -21.47
C GLY A 314 -23.94 -5.08 -20.66
N PHE A 315 -23.07 -5.70 -19.88
CA PHE A 315 -23.33 -6.91 -19.11
C PHE A 315 -23.15 -6.64 -17.62
N TYR A 316 -24.22 -6.87 -16.86
CA TYR A 316 -24.27 -6.79 -15.40
C TYR A 316 -23.91 -8.14 -14.81
N GLY A 317 -22.90 -8.16 -13.94
CA GLY A 317 -22.35 -9.35 -13.29
C GLY A 317 -22.71 -9.44 -11.81
N GLY A 318 -21.78 -9.93 -10.99
CA GLY A 318 -22.01 -10.18 -9.57
C GLY A 318 -22.20 -8.93 -8.73
N ILE A 319 -22.93 -9.06 -7.63
CA ILE A 319 -23.28 -8.01 -6.67
C ILE A 319 -22.62 -8.29 -5.32
N ARG A 320 -22.04 -7.25 -4.71
CA ARG A 320 -21.66 -7.25 -3.29
C ARG A 320 -22.47 -6.19 -2.54
N LYS A 321 -22.92 -6.54 -1.33
CA LYS A 321 -23.56 -5.59 -0.40
C LYS A 321 -22.51 -4.80 0.36
N LEU A 322 -22.70 -3.49 0.50
CA LEU A 322 -21.81 -2.61 1.26
C LEU A 322 -22.28 -2.54 2.71
N HIS A 323 -21.56 -3.23 3.59
CA HIS A 323 -21.84 -3.23 5.04
C HIS A 323 -21.10 -2.11 5.80
N SER A 324 -20.03 -1.55 5.22
CA SER A 324 -19.21 -0.53 5.87
C SER A 324 -19.73 0.88 5.59
N GLN A 325 -20.13 1.59 6.63
CA GLN A 325 -20.48 3.01 6.52
C GLN A 325 -19.34 3.83 5.90
N ALA A 326 -18.08 3.49 6.18
CA ALA A 326 -16.93 4.18 5.61
C ALA A 326 -16.75 3.95 4.09
N GLU A 327 -17.18 2.80 3.55
CA GLU A 327 -17.25 2.58 2.09
C GLU A 327 -18.39 3.41 1.49
N ILE A 328 -19.58 3.37 2.09
CA ILE A 328 -20.77 4.12 1.67
C ILE A 328 -20.47 5.64 1.65
N ASP A 329 -19.87 6.17 2.71
CA ASP A 329 -19.49 7.57 2.81
C ASP A 329 -18.40 7.95 1.79
N THR A 330 -17.57 6.99 1.40
CA THR A 330 -16.58 7.21 0.34
C THR A 330 -17.27 7.38 -1.01
N TRP A 331 -18.24 6.53 -1.35
CA TRP A 331 -19.06 6.73 -2.54
C TRP A 331 -19.88 8.02 -2.51
N LYS A 332 -20.46 8.39 -1.36
CA LYS A 332 -21.17 9.68 -1.19
C LYS A 332 -20.25 10.90 -1.39
N ARG A 333 -18.95 10.82 -1.05
CA ARG A 333 -17.95 11.87 -1.36
C ARG A 333 -17.42 11.84 -2.80
N LEU A 334 -17.75 10.80 -3.57
CA LEU A 334 -17.48 10.67 -5.01
C LEU A 334 -18.72 10.98 -5.85
N TRP A 335 -19.85 11.31 -5.20
CA TRP A 335 -21.11 11.61 -5.86
C TRP A 335 -20.98 12.88 -6.72
N PRO A 336 -21.48 12.88 -7.97
CA PRO A 336 -21.38 14.05 -8.83
C PRO A 336 -22.19 15.24 -8.29
N SER A 337 -21.68 16.45 -8.55
CA SER A 337 -22.34 17.69 -8.15
C SER A 337 -23.58 18.04 -8.99
N GLN A 338 -23.80 17.32 -10.10
CA GLN A 338 -24.91 17.51 -11.04
C GLN A 338 -25.47 16.14 -11.44
N VAL A 339 -26.79 16.06 -11.67
CA VAL A 339 -27.46 14.86 -12.20
C VAL A 339 -27.22 14.82 -13.71
N LEU A 340 -26.93 13.63 -14.24
CA LEU A 340 -26.59 13.43 -15.65
C LEU A 340 -27.82 13.17 -16.51
N GLU A 341 -27.89 13.75 -17.71
CA GLU A 341 -28.89 13.38 -18.73
C GLU A 341 -28.65 11.98 -19.30
#